data_AF-A0A355AFM6-F1
#
_entry.id   AF-A0A355AFM6-F1
#
_cell.length_a   1.000
_cell.length_b   1.000
_cell.length_c   1.000
_cell.angle_alpha   90.00
_cell.angle_beta   90.00
_cell.angle_gamma   90.00
#
_symmetry.space_group_name_H-M   'P 1'
#
loop_
_entity.id
_entity.type
_entity.pdbx_description
1 polymer ?
#
loop_
_entity_poly.entity_id
_entity_poly.type
_entity_poly.pdbx_seq_one_letter_code
_entity_poly.pdbx_strand_id
1 'polypeptide(L)'
;MPIFDQSLIVGQLFAANSKPPAGPLELLITYFPMVLIVVAAWFLLYRPERERMQKQRELLNNVKKNDRVITASGIIGTVSSVDR
;
A
#
# COMPACT_ATOMS: atom_id res chain seq x y z
N MET A 1 -27.60 54.90 -2.83
CA MET A 1 -27.39 53.44 -2.71
C MET A 1 -26.21 53.07 -3.59
N PRO A 2 -25.06 52.65 -3.02
CA PRO A 2 -23.87 52.34 -3.80
C PRO A 2 -24.10 51.06 -4.60
N ILE A 3 -23.96 51.19 -5.91
CA ILE A 3 -23.98 50.10 -6.88
C ILE A 3 -22.65 49.37 -6.72
N PHE A 4 -22.70 48.15 -6.16
CA PHE A 4 -21.54 47.26 -6.14
C PHE A 4 -21.23 46.86 -7.58
N ASP A 5 -20.10 47.34 -8.09
CA ASP A 5 -19.62 47.02 -9.44
C ASP A 5 -19.19 45.54 -9.48
N GLN A 6 -19.99 44.72 -10.17
CA GLN A 6 -19.76 43.27 -10.29
C GLN A 6 -18.46 42.94 -11.04
N SER A 7 -17.90 43.87 -11.80
CA SER A 7 -16.65 43.65 -12.53
C SER A 7 -15.43 43.51 -11.61
N LEU A 8 -15.44 44.18 -10.45
CA LEU A 8 -14.36 44.11 -9.45
C LEU A 8 -14.31 42.74 -8.75
N ILE A 9 -15.48 42.15 -8.49
CA ILE A 9 -15.57 40.81 -7.89
C ILE A 9 -15.09 39.76 -8.90
N VAL A 10 -15.51 39.90 -10.16
CA VAL A 10 -15.10 38.99 -11.24
C VAL A 10 -13.60 39.09 -11.52
N GLY A 11 -13.01 40.30 -11.54
CA GLY A 11 -11.58 40.49 -11.72
C GLY A 11 -10.71 39.84 -10.64
N GLN A 12 -11.15 39.90 -9.37
CA GLN A 12 -10.42 39.27 -8.26
C GLN A 12 -10.55 37.74 -8.24
N LEU A 13 -11.68 37.18 -8.71
CA LEU A 13 -11.84 35.73 -8.85
C LEU A 13 -10.92 35.12 -9.91
N PHE A 14 -10.65 35.85 -11.01
CA PHE A 14 -9.70 35.40 -12.02
C PHE A 14 -8.23 35.57 -11.58
N ALA A 15 -7.91 36.65 -10.86
CA ALA A 15 -6.57 36.88 -10.33
C ALA A 15 -6.20 35.92 -9.18
N ALA A 16 -7.18 35.49 -8.38
CA ALA A 16 -6.96 34.53 -7.28
C ALA A 16 -6.64 33.11 -7.77
N ASN A 17 -6.85 32.80 -9.06
CA ASN A 17 -6.70 31.44 -9.59
C ASN A 17 -5.39 31.21 -10.38
N SER A 18 -4.55 32.23 -10.55
CA SER A 18 -3.22 32.06 -11.12
C SER A 18 -2.24 31.62 -10.02
N LYS A 19 -2.27 30.33 -9.68
CA LYS A 19 -1.21 29.73 -8.86
C LYS A 19 0.08 29.72 -9.71
N PRO A 20 1.19 30.32 -9.25
CA PRO A 20 2.44 30.33 -9.99
C PRO A 20 2.89 28.91 -10.37
N PRO A 21 3.65 28.71 -11.45
CA PRO A 21 4.17 27.40 -11.82
C PRO A 21 4.96 26.83 -10.63
N ALA A 22 4.46 25.71 -10.11
CA ALA A 22 5.02 25.08 -8.92
C ALA A 22 6.48 24.72 -9.15
N GLY A 23 7.37 25.26 -8.32
CA GLY A 23 8.80 24.98 -8.41
C GLY A 23 9.11 23.50 -8.12
N PRO A 24 10.29 22.97 -8.50
CA PRO A 24 10.66 21.57 -8.26
C PRO A 24 10.51 21.14 -6.79
N LEU A 25 10.78 22.04 -5.86
CA LEU A 25 10.58 21.82 -4.41
C LEU A 25 9.11 21.74 -4.03
N GLU A 26 8.25 22.54 -4.65
CA GLU A 26 6.81 22.57 -4.40
C GLU A 26 6.12 21.31 -4.96
N LEU A 27 6.60 20.81 -6.11
CA LEU A 27 6.18 19.51 -6.63
C LEU A 27 6.54 18.38 -5.67
N LEU A 28 7.77 18.37 -5.13
CA LEU A 28 8.17 17.34 -4.16
C LEU A 28 7.27 17.36 -2.92
N ILE A 29 7.01 18.54 -2.34
CA ILE A 29 6.13 18.69 -1.16
C ILE A 29 4.70 18.27 -1.48
N THR A 30 4.19 18.58 -2.67
CA THR A 30 2.82 18.25 -3.09
C THR A 30 2.64 16.74 -3.35
N TYR A 31 3.64 16.09 -3.95
CA TYR A 31 3.58 14.65 -4.25
C TYR A 31 4.06 13.77 -3.09
N PHE A 32 4.81 14.31 -2.13
CA PHE A 32 5.27 13.60 -0.94
C PHE A 32 4.16 12.83 -0.21
N PRO A 33 2.99 13.41 0.14
CA PRO A 33 1.92 12.67 0.81
C PRO A 33 1.35 11.53 -0.05
N MET A 34 1.22 11.73 -1.36
CA MET A 34 0.73 10.71 -2.29
C MET A 34 1.68 9.51 -2.34
N VAL A 35 2.99 9.78 -2.48
CA VAL A 35 4.04 8.76 -2.50
C VAL A 35 4.13 8.04 -1.15
N LEU A 36 4.01 8.77 -0.04
CA LEU A 36 4.05 8.21 1.31
C LEU A 36 2.92 7.19 1.51
N ILE A 37 1.68 7.50 1.08
CA ILE A 37 0.56 6.55 1.17
C ILE A 37 0.82 5.30 0.33
N VAL A 38 1.29 5.45 -0.91
CA VAL A 38 1.60 4.31 -1.79
C VAL A 38 2.69 3.43 -1.19
N VAL A 39 3.76 4.03 -0.67
CA VAL A 39 4.87 3.32 -0.04
C VAL A 39 4.43 2.64 1.26
N ALA A 40 3.63 3.32 2.09
CA ALA A 40 3.12 2.75 3.33
C ALA A 40 2.19 1.58 3.06
N ALA A 41 1.24 1.72 2.14
CA ALA A 41 0.32 0.65 1.73
C ALA A 41 1.08 -0.53 1.11
N TRP A 42 2.05 -0.26 0.22
CA TRP A 42 2.90 -1.30 -0.36
C TRP A 42 3.72 -2.00 0.72
N PHE A 43 4.31 -1.28 1.65
CA PHE A 43 5.10 -1.87 2.73
C PHE A 43 4.25 -2.77 3.64
N LEU A 44 3.04 -2.32 4.00
CA LEU A 44 2.13 -3.06 4.88
C LEU A 44 1.53 -4.31 4.24
N LEU A 45 1.28 -4.34 2.92
CA LEU A 45 0.70 -5.49 2.23
C LEU A 45 1.75 -6.42 1.59
N TYR A 46 2.86 -5.87 1.11
CA TYR A 46 3.89 -6.65 0.44
C TYR A 46 4.74 -7.46 1.41
N ARG A 47 5.05 -6.88 2.58
CA ARG A 47 5.79 -7.58 3.63
C ARG A 47 5.07 -8.82 4.18
N PRO A 48 3.78 -8.76 4.60
CA PRO A 48 3.12 -9.91 5.22
C PRO A 48 2.97 -11.08 4.26
N GLU A 49 2.79 -10.83 2.96
CA GLU A 49 2.57 -11.91 2.01
C GLU A 49 3.85 -12.73 1.79
N ARG A 50 5.01 -12.08 1.74
CA ARG A 50 6.30 -12.76 1.70
C ARG A 50 6.52 -13.63 2.93
N GLU A 51 6.15 -13.15 4.12
CA GLU A 51 6.30 -13.90 5.36
C GLU A 51 5.38 -15.13 5.44
N ARG A 52 4.15 -15.06 4.91
CA ARG A 52 3.23 -16.23 4.85
C ARG A 52 3.75 -17.31 3.92
N MET A 53 4.19 -16.92 2.73
CA MET A 53 4.76 -17.84 1.72
C MET A 53 6.03 -18.51 2.24
N GLN A 54 6.89 -17.76 2.95
CA GLN A 54 8.10 -18.31 3.57
C GLN A 54 7.74 -19.32 4.68
N LYS A 55 6.82 -18.98 5.58
CA LYS A 55 6.36 -19.90 6.65
C LYS A 55 5.76 -21.18 6.09
N GLN A 56 4.95 -21.10 5.03
CA GLN A 56 4.40 -22.30 4.37
C GLN A 56 5.51 -23.18 3.79
N ARG A 57 6.51 -22.59 3.12
CA ARG A 57 7.67 -23.34 2.61
C ARG A 57 8.50 -23.96 3.73
N GLU A 58 8.70 -23.26 4.85
CA GLU A 58 9.39 -23.80 6.01
C GLU A 58 8.63 -24.97 6.65
N LEU A 59 7.30 -24.88 6.78
CA LEU A 59 6.48 -25.98 7.26
C LEU A 59 6.62 -27.21 6.35
N LEU A 60 6.58 -27.03 5.03
CA LEU A 60 6.78 -28.12 4.08
C LEU A 60 8.21 -28.71 4.14
N ASN A 61 9.23 -27.87 4.32
CA ASN A 61 10.62 -28.31 4.41
C ASN A 61 10.95 -29.07 5.70
N ASN A 62 10.29 -28.73 6.81
CA ASN A 62 10.54 -29.38 8.10
C ASN A 62 9.84 -30.73 8.25
N VAL A 63 8.83 -31.03 7.41
CA VAL A 63 8.13 -32.30 7.43
C VAL A 63 9.03 -33.44 6.93
N LYS A 64 9.22 -34.46 7.76
CA LYS A 64 10.00 -35.67 7.45
C LYS A 64 9.11 -36.90 7.40
N LYS A 65 9.61 -37.99 6.79
CA LYS A 65 8.93 -39.29 6.87
C LYS A 65 8.78 -39.72 8.33
N ASN A 66 7.63 -40.29 8.67
CA ASN A 66 7.18 -40.65 10.02
C ASN A 66 6.84 -39.49 10.96
N ASP A 67 6.83 -38.25 10.49
CA ASP A 67 6.42 -37.13 11.33
C ASP A 67 4.89 -37.06 11.47
N ARG A 68 4.40 -36.68 12.65
CA ARG A 68 2.97 -36.58 12.93
C ARG A 68 2.50 -35.17 12.62
N VAL A 69 1.68 -35.02 11.57
CA VAL A 69 1.27 -33.72 11.04
C VAL A 69 -0.24 -33.53 11.16
N ILE A 70 -0.64 -32.27 11.33
CA ILE A 70 -2.05 -31.85 11.28
C ILE A 70 -2.22 -31.07 9.98
N THR A 71 -3.08 -31.58 9.11
CA THR A 71 -3.39 -30.93 7.83
C THR A 71 -4.35 -29.76 8.05
N ALA A 72 -4.42 -28.80 7.14
CA ALA A 72 -5.34 -27.65 7.23
C ALA A 72 -6.82 -28.03 7.42
N SER A 73 -7.21 -29.25 7.06
CA SER A 73 -8.55 -29.82 7.26
C SER A 73 -8.77 -30.46 8.65
N GLY A 74 -7.78 -30.42 9.55
CA GLY A 74 -7.86 -31.02 10.88
C GLY A 74 -7.52 -32.52 10.93
N ILE A 75 -7.06 -33.10 9.82
CA ILE A 75 -6.69 -34.52 9.76
C ILE A 75 -5.33 -34.74 10.44
N ILE A 76 -5.31 -35.64 11.42
CA ILE A 76 -4.11 -36.10 12.13
C ILE A 76 -3.60 -37.37 11.45
N GLY A 77 -2.38 -37.33 10.92
CA GLY A 77 -1.78 -38.46 10.21
C GLY A 77 -0.26 -38.50 10.33
N THR A 78 0.32 -39.64 9.97
CA THR A 78 1.77 -39.85 9.94
C THR A 78 2.25 -39.81 8.49
N VAL A 79 3.30 -39.06 8.21
CA VAL A 79 3.80 -38.84 6.84
C VAL A 79 4.49 -40.10 6.30
N SER A 80 3.92 -40.73 5.27
CA SER A 80 4.44 -41.96 4.65
C SER A 80 5.61 -41.72 3.69
N SER A 81 5.51 -40.70 2.83
CA SER A 81 6.57 -40.22 1.94
C SER A 81 6.36 -38.74 1.64
N VAL A 82 7.46 -38.00 1.51
CA VAL A 82 7.48 -36.62 1.01
C VAL A 82 8.08 -36.66 -0.38
N ASP A 83 7.31 -36.26 -1.39
CA ASP A 83 7.78 -36.08 -2.78
C ASP A 83 8.23 -34.61 -2.92
N ARG A 84 9.42 -34.39 -3.48
CA ARG A 84 10.06 -33.06 -3.60
C ARG A 84 10.08 -32.59 -5.05
#